data_AF-H0FWD3-F1
#
_entry.id   AF-H0FWD3-F1
#
_cell.length_a   1.000
_cell.length_b   1.000
_cell.length_c   1.000
_cell.angle_alpha   90.00
_cell.angle_beta   90.00
_cell.angle_gamma   90.00
#
_symmetry.space_group_name_H-M   'P 1'
#
loop_
_entity.id
_entity.type
_entity.pdbx_description
1 polymer ?
#
loop_
_entity_poly.entity_id
_entity_poly.type
_entity_poly.pdbx_seq_one_letter_code
_entity_poly.pdbx_strand_id
1 'polypeptide(L)'
;MFGDLLTRGMTVVALSSGRRVLQDPDGKQYDTVAEARQAVEAPDTGPRLTIRGHYKHHKAMTDDLKAQLESQGYRVSKEELSFGSSCGTGRCRPDIVYQAPDGKWGIIEVKTGDASLTFRQEEIYPQIDSGDAIPRGKVANTFGLKPGIPLKNQGYPNGIPIEIKTFPGAEQ
;
A
#
# COMPACT_ATOMS: atom_id res chain seq x y z
N MET A 1 -11.57 32.32 29.46
CA MET A 1 -10.35 31.62 29.91
C MET A 1 -10.09 30.46 28.96
N PHE A 2 -9.26 30.67 27.94
CA PHE A 2 -8.80 29.60 27.06
C PHE A 2 -7.32 29.40 27.35
N GLY A 3 -7.04 28.50 28.31
CA GLY A 3 -5.69 28.01 28.54
C GLY A 3 -5.35 27.03 27.42
N ASP A 4 -4.30 27.37 26.68
CA ASP A 4 -3.75 26.62 25.56
C ASP A 4 -3.52 25.14 25.95
N LEU A 5 -3.96 24.20 25.11
CA LEU A 5 -3.99 22.76 25.43
C LEU A 5 -2.59 22.18 25.72
N LEU A 6 -1.54 22.86 25.26
CA LEU A 6 -0.13 22.45 25.36
C LEU A 6 0.49 22.56 26.76
N THR A 7 -0.09 23.34 27.68
CA THR A 7 0.43 23.45 29.06
C THR A 7 -0.27 22.51 30.05
N ARG A 8 -1.28 21.75 29.60
CA ARG A 8 -1.98 20.73 30.41
C ARG A 8 -1.09 19.50 30.60
N GLY A 9 -0.05 19.62 31.41
CA GLY A 9 0.84 18.50 31.75
C GLY A 9 2.28 18.90 32.05
N MET A 10 2.68 20.14 31.76
CA MET A 10 4.01 20.64 32.09
C MET A 10 4.03 21.29 33.47
N THR A 11 5.07 21.01 34.25
CA THR A 11 5.27 21.58 35.58
C THR A 11 6.32 22.68 35.52
N VAL A 12 6.14 23.77 36.28
CA VAL A 12 7.17 24.80 36.44
C VAL A 12 8.07 24.38 37.61
N VAL A 13 9.37 24.20 37.37
CA VAL A 13 10.22 23.41 38.30
C VAL A 13 11.29 24.23 39.02
N ALA A 14 11.63 25.44 38.55
CA ALA A 14 12.40 26.39 39.34
C ALA A 14 12.26 27.84 38.88
N LEU A 15 12.37 28.77 39.86
CA LEU A 15 12.52 30.21 39.72
C LEU A 15 13.68 30.68 40.62
N SER A 16 14.90 30.17 40.41
CA SER A 16 16.09 30.84 40.94
C SER A 16 16.68 31.69 39.81
N SER A 17 16.95 32.97 40.10
CA SER A 17 17.41 34.00 39.14
C SER A 17 16.39 34.53 38.11
N GLY A 18 15.08 34.31 38.29
CA GLY A 18 14.04 34.90 37.42
C GLY A 18 13.81 34.19 36.07
N ARG A 19 14.54 33.11 35.80
CA ARG A 19 14.33 32.22 34.65
C ARG A 19 13.23 31.21 34.98
N ARG A 20 12.20 31.11 34.14
CA ARG A 20 11.15 30.08 34.26
C ARG A 20 11.60 28.86 33.48
N VAL A 21 11.55 27.68 34.09
CA VAL A 21 11.82 26.41 33.41
C VAL A 21 10.57 25.54 33.48
N LEU A 22 10.12 25.08 32.31
CA LEU A 22 9.04 24.12 32.12
C LEU A 22 9.64 22.71 32.05
N GLN A 23 9.01 21.75 32.72
CA GLN A 23 9.38 20.34 32.61
C GLN A 23 8.18 19.53 32.12
N ASP A 24 8.41 18.65 31.14
CA ASP A 24 7.39 17.69 30.68
C ASP A 24 7.31 16.46 31.62
N PRO A 25 6.26 15.61 31.50
CA PRO A 25 6.09 14.42 32.34
C PRO A 25 7.24 13.41 32.30
N ASP A 26 8.01 13.43 31.21
CA ASP A 26 9.18 12.55 31.00
C ASP A 26 10.47 13.15 31.58
N GLY A 27 10.40 14.34 32.19
CA GLY A 27 11.47 14.95 32.95
C GLY A 27 12.38 15.89 32.15
N LYS A 28 12.08 16.19 30.88
CA LYS A 28 12.86 17.09 30.03
C LYS A 28 12.45 18.55 30.26
N GLN A 29 13.46 19.44 30.28
CA GLN A 29 13.32 20.84 30.70
C GLN A 29 13.46 21.82 29.52
N TYR A 30 12.71 22.92 29.56
CA TYR A 30 12.63 23.98 28.53
C TYR A 30 12.56 25.36 29.20
N ASP A 31 13.22 26.39 28.67
CA ASP A 31 13.21 27.72 29.29
C ASP A 31 11.96 28.53 28.93
N THR A 32 11.29 28.22 27.83
CA THR A 32 10.06 28.91 27.41
C THR A 32 9.00 27.99 26.84
N VAL A 33 7.74 28.46 26.84
CA VAL A 33 6.63 27.76 26.16
C VAL A 33 6.88 27.64 24.65
N ALA A 34 7.58 28.61 24.05
CA ALA A 34 7.90 28.59 22.63
C ALA A 34 8.94 27.51 22.29
N GLU A 35 9.99 27.37 23.10
CA GLU A 35 10.97 26.29 22.96
C GLU A 35 10.35 24.92 23.23
N ALA A 36 9.48 24.82 24.25
CA ALA A 36 8.72 23.62 24.49
C ALA A 36 7.92 23.23 23.25
N ARG A 37 7.22 24.17 22.59
CA ARG A 37 6.48 23.95 21.33
C ARG A 37 7.36 23.48 20.19
N GLN A 38 8.48 24.15 19.94
CA GLN A 38 9.43 23.75 18.90
C GLN A 38 10.03 22.36 19.15
N ALA A 39 10.19 21.96 20.41
CA ALA A 39 10.68 20.63 20.75
C ALA A 39 9.62 19.53 20.60
N VAL A 40 8.32 19.83 20.76
CA VAL A 40 7.23 18.88 20.44
C VAL A 40 6.94 18.82 18.95
N GLU A 41 7.24 19.88 18.19
CA GLU A 41 7.29 19.89 16.71
C GLU A 41 8.55 19.17 16.19
N ALA A 42 8.76 17.94 16.68
CA ALA A 42 9.84 17.01 16.37
C ALA A 42 10.39 17.08 14.92
N PRO A 43 11.66 16.72 14.74
CA PRO A 43 12.59 17.29 13.76
C PRO A 43 12.08 17.19 12.32
N ASP A 44 12.49 18.17 11.51
CA ASP A 44 12.35 18.11 10.06
C ASP A 44 13.12 16.90 9.52
N THR A 45 12.44 15.77 9.42
CA THR A 45 12.95 14.52 8.83
C THR A 45 13.01 14.68 7.32
N GLY A 46 13.80 15.64 6.83
CA GLY A 46 13.95 15.94 5.40
C GLY A 46 12.63 16.12 4.64
N PRO A 47 12.69 16.20 3.31
CA PRO A 47 11.49 16.18 2.48
C PRO A 47 10.81 14.82 2.62
N ARG A 48 9.69 14.76 3.37
CA ARG A 48 8.84 13.56 3.35
C ARG A 48 8.38 13.28 1.92
N LEU A 49 8.62 12.06 1.44
CA LEU A 49 8.10 11.58 0.17
C LEU A 49 6.60 11.85 0.07
N THR A 50 6.20 12.52 -1.00
CA THR A 50 4.78 12.79 -1.24
C THR A 50 4.03 11.51 -1.61
N ILE A 51 2.71 11.49 -1.44
CA ILE A 51 1.84 10.41 -1.97
C ILE A 51 2.12 10.15 -3.45
N ARG A 52 2.36 11.22 -4.22
CA ARG A 52 2.74 11.14 -5.63
C ARG A 52 4.10 10.46 -5.83
N GLY A 53 5.05 10.68 -4.94
CA GLY A 53 6.35 10.00 -4.90
C GLY A 53 6.20 8.50 -4.68
N HIS A 54 5.41 8.10 -3.68
CA HIS A 54 5.09 6.69 -3.44
C HIS A 54 4.43 6.03 -4.65
N TYR A 55 3.43 6.69 -5.25
CA TYR A 55 2.77 6.18 -6.46
C TYR A 55 3.75 6.04 -7.64
N LYS A 56 4.60 7.04 -7.87
CA LYS A 56 5.60 7.01 -8.95
C LYS A 56 6.57 5.84 -8.78
N HIS A 57 7.02 5.58 -7.55
CA HIS A 57 7.92 4.49 -7.23
C HIS A 57 7.27 3.12 -7.40
N HIS A 58 6.07 2.91 -6.85
CA HIS A 58 5.29 1.68 -7.06
C HIS A 58 5.05 1.43 -8.55
N LYS A 59 4.69 2.47 -9.30
CA LYS A 59 4.52 2.38 -10.75
C LYS A 59 5.81 1.97 -11.46
N ALA A 60 6.95 2.55 -11.09
CA ALA A 60 8.24 2.22 -11.69
C ALA A 60 8.62 0.74 -11.47
N MET A 61 8.45 0.23 -10.24
CA MET A 61 8.70 -1.19 -9.94
C MET A 61 7.74 -2.12 -10.69
N THR A 62 6.47 -1.73 -10.78
CA THR A 62 5.46 -2.46 -11.55
C THR A 62 5.80 -2.49 -13.03
N ASP A 63 6.13 -1.34 -13.63
CA ASP A 63 6.49 -1.23 -15.06
C ASP A 63 7.75 -2.05 -15.39
N ASP A 64 8.76 -2.03 -14.51
CA ASP A 64 9.98 -2.82 -14.68
C ASP A 64 9.69 -4.32 -14.67
N LEU A 65 8.91 -4.81 -13.71
CA LEU A 65 8.48 -6.22 -13.68
C LEU A 65 7.69 -6.61 -14.94
N LYS A 66 6.81 -5.73 -15.43
CA LYS A 66 6.08 -5.96 -16.69
C LYS A 66 7.05 -6.10 -17.86
N ALA A 67 8.03 -5.20 -17.98
CA ALA A 67 9.04 -5.26 -19.03
C ALA A 67 9.90 -6.53 -18.93
N GLN A 68 10.29 -6.94 -17.73
CA GLN A 68 11.03 -8.19 -17.50
C GLN A 68 10.21 -9.42 -17.94
N LEU A 69 8.93 -9.50 -17.57
CA LEU A 69 8.04 -10.58 -17.99
C LEU A 69 7.88 -10.62 -19.52
N GLU A 70 7.63 -9.46 -20.15
CA GLU A 70 7.52 -9.35 -21.61
C GLU A 70 8.82 -9.79 -22.30
N SER A 71 9.98 -9.42 -21.76
CA SER A 71 11.30 -9.85 -22.30
C SER A 71 11.52 -11.37 -22.22
N GLN A 72 10.84 -12.04 -21.30
CA GLN A 72 10.87 -13.51 -21.13
C GLN A 72 9.80 -14.21 -21.98
N GLY A 73 9.05 -13.47 -22.81
CA GLY A 73 8.01 -14.01 -23.69
C GLY A 73 6.64 -14.17 -23.04
N TYR A 74 6.44 -13.63 -21.83
CA TYR A 74 5.13 -13.60 -21.20
C TYR A 74 4.26 -12.52 -21.85
N ARG A 75 2.95 -12.77 -21.96
CA ARG A 75 1.98 -11.77 -22.41
C ARG A 75 1.40 -11.07 -21.20
N VAL A 76 1.71 -9.79 -21.02
CA VAL A 76 1.29 -9.00 -19.86
C VAL A 76 0.09 -8.10 -20.19
N SER A 77 -0.85 -7.93 -19.25
CA SER A 77 -1.98 -7.01 -19.41
C SER A 77 -1.53 -5.55 -19.38
N LYS A 78 -1.85 -4.84 -20.48
CA LYS A 78 -1.64 -3.40 -20.63
C LYS A 78 -2.71 -2.57 -19.91
N GLU A 79 -3.84 -3.20 -19.60
CA GLU A 79 -4.97 -2.57 -18.93
C GLU A 79 -5.26 -3.29 -17.60
N GLU A 80 -5.96 -2.60 -16.70
CA GLU A 80 -6.33 -3.18 -15.40
C GLU A 80 -7.41 -4.24 -15.56
N LEU A 81 -7.08 -5.47 -15.18
CA LEU A 81 -8.03 -6.56 -15.06
C LEU A 81 -8.58 -6.59 -13.64
N SER A 82 -9.86 -6.94 -13.47
CA SER A 82 -10.48 -6.97 -12.15
C SER A 82 -11.13 -8.30 -11.84
N PHE A 83 -11.09 -8.68 -10.57
CA PHE A 83 -11.74 -9.88 -10.04
C PHE A 83 -12.75 -9.50 -8.98
N GLY A 84 -13.96 -10.03 -9.14
CA GLY A 84 -15.03 -9.86 -8.16
C GLY A 84 -15.12 -11.05 -7.22
N SER A 85 -15.60 -10.78 -6.00
CA SER A 85 -16.02 -11.81 -5.05
C SER A 85 -17.15 -12.66 -5.62
N SER A 86 -17.19 -13.93 -5.24
CA SER A 86 -18.24 -14.87 -5.63
C SER A 86 -19.54 -14.68 -4.84
N CYS A 87 -19.45 -14.20 -3.59
CA CYS A 87 -20.56 -14.07 -2.64
C CYS A 87 -20.92 -12.62 -2.30
N GLY A 88 -20.29 -11.63 -2.93
CA GLY A 88 -20.49 -10.20 -2.63
C GLY A 88 -20.22 -9.27 -3.81
N THR A 89 -20.31 -7.96 -3.57
CA THR A 89 -20.09 -6.91 -4.59
C THR A 89 -18.64 -6.42 -4.64
N GLY A 90 -17.76 -6.96 -3.78
CA GLY A 90 -16.35 -6.59 -3.71
C GLY A 90 -15.59 -6.88 -4.99
N ARG A 91 -14.60 -6.02 -5.29
CA ARG A 91 -13.70 -6.17 -6.44
C ARG A 91 -12.29 -5.74 -6.07
N CYS A 92 -11.29 -6.47 -6.54
CA CYS A 92 -9.89 -6.05 -6.52
C CYS A 92 -9.33 -5.95 -7.95
N ARG A 93 -8.22 -5.22 -8.07
CA ARG A 93 -7.43 -5.10 -9.29
C ARG A 93 -5.98 -5.40 -8.91
N PRO A 94 -5.43 -6.55 -9.32
CA PRO A 94 -4.01 -6.82 -9.14
C PRO A 94 -3.16 -5.90 -10.01
N ASP A 95 -1.92 -5.64 -9.58
CA ASP A 95 -1.00 -4.75 -10.31
C ASP A 95 -0.57 -5.31 -11.67
N ILE A 96 -0.31 -6.62 -11.73
CA ILE A 96 0.15 -7.33 -12.91
C ILE A 96 -0.66 -8.61 -13.09
N VAL A 97 -1.19 -8.80 -14.30
CA VAL A 97 -1.78 -10.05 -14.75
C VAL A 97 -1.08 -10.45 -16.04
N TYR A 98 -0.64 -11.70 -16.13
CA TYR A 98 0.11 -12.19 -17.27
C TYR A 98 -0.32 -13.61 -17.68
N GLN A 99 0.03 -13.97 -18.91
CA GLN A 99 -0.02 -15.33 -19.43
C GLN A 99 1.40 -15.79 -19.77
N ALA A 100 1.81 -16.91 -19.19
CA ALA A 100 3.08 -17.57 -19.46
C ALA A 100 3.09 -18.22 -20.86
N PRO A 101 4.28 -18.52 -21.42
CA PRO A 101 4.38 -19.18 -22.73
C PRO A 101 3.65 -20.52 -22.84
N ASP A 102 3.46 -21.24 -21.72
CA ASP A 102 2.68 -22.48 -21.66
C ASP A 102 1.15 -22.25 -21.63
N GLY A 103 0.71 -20.99 -21.74
CA GLY A 103 -0.68 -20.57 -21.75
C GLY A 103 -1.31 -20.40 -20.36
N LYS A 104 -0.61 -20.76 -19.28
CA LYS A 104 -1.11 -20.56 -17.91
C LYS A 104 -1.05 -19.11 -17.51
N TRP A 105 -1.97 -18.74 -16.63
CA TRP A 105 -2.03 -17.38 -16.10
C TRP A 105 -1.32 -17.26 -14.78
N GLY A 106 -0.88 -16.05 -14.48
CA GLY A 106 -0.37 -15.68 -13.16
C GLY A 106 -0.63 -14.22 -12.87
N ILE A 107 -0.54 -13.90 -11.58
CA ILE A 107 -0.76 -12.56 -11.04
C ILE A 107 0.44 -12.20 -10.17
N ILE A 108 0.90 -10.96 -10.27
CA ILE A 108 1.84 -10.36 -9.32
C ILE A 108 1.19 -9.14 -8.69
N GLU A 109 1.19 -9.09 -7.36
CA GLU A 109 0.90 -7.91 -6.57
C GLU A 109 2.21 -7.27 -6.13
N VAL A 110 2.36 -5.96 -6.35
CA VAL A 110 3.57 -5.21 -5.99
C VAL A 110 3.32 -4.41 -4.72
N LYS A 111 4.18 -4.58 -3.72
CA LYS A 111 4.20 -3.75 -2.51
C LYS A 111 5.54 -3.03 -2.41
N THR A 112 5.51 -1.78 -1.97
CA THR A 112 6.71 -0.96 -1.76
C THR A 112 6.75 -0.44 -0.33
N GLY A 113 7.90 -0.53 0.33
CA GLY A 113 8.04 -0.17 1.74
C GLY A 113 7.18 -1.09 2.63
N ASP A 114 6.60 -0.53 3.68
CA ASP A 114 5.81 -1.30 4.68
C ASP A 114 4.34 -1.50 4.28
N ALA A 115 4.02 -1.41 2.99
CA ALA A 115 2.66 -1.54 2.50
C ALA A 115 2.15 -2.99 2.59
N SER A 116 1.01 -3.19 3.24
CA SER A 116 0.30 -4.47 3.28
C SER A 116 -0.71 -4.60 2.12
N LEU A 117 -1.33 -5.79 2.01
CA LEU A 117 -2.52 -5.94 1.20
C LEU A 117 -3.64 -5.03 1.71
N THR A 118 -4.50 -4.57 0.81
CA THR A 118 -5.75 -3.91 1.19
C THR A 118 -6.77 -4.96 1.61
N PHE A 119 -7.75 -4.58 2.43
CA PHE A 119 -8.86 -5.46 2.83
C PHE A 119 -9.52 -6.18 1.65
N ARG A 120 -9.68 -5.50 0.49
CA ARG A 120 -10.27 -6.12 -0.71
C ARG A 120 -9.37 -7.17 -1.35
N GLN A 121 -8.05 -6.98 -1.27
CA GLN A 121 -7.08 -7.96 -1.76
C GLN A 121 -7.05 -9.16 -0.81
N GLU A 122 -7.04 -8.94 0.50
CA GLU A 122 -7.15 -10.01 1.50
C GLU A 122 -8.44 -10.83 1.35
N GLU A 123 -9.57 -10.17 1.04
CA GLU A 123 -10.86 -10.81 0.81
C GLU A 123 -10.90 -11.65 -0.49
N ILE A 124 -10.29 -11.16 -1.56
CA ILE A 124 -10.51 -11.70 -2.92
C ILE A 124 -9.35 -12.58 -3.40
N TYR A 125 -8.11 -12.35 -2.96
CA TYR A 125 -6.96 -13.15 -3.38
C TYR A 125 -7.11 -14.64 -3.05
N PRO A 126 -7.61 -15.03 -1.85
CA PRO A 126 -7.92 -16.43 -1.59
C PRO A 126 -8.94 -17.03 -2.56
N GLN A 127 -9.90 -16.23 -3.04
CA GLN A 127 -10.89 -16.68 -4.03
C GLN A 127 -10.29 -16.79 -5.44
N ILE A 128 -9.32 -15.96 -5.78
CA ILE A 128 -8.59 -16.09 -7.06
C ILE A 128 -7.76 -17.37 -7.03
N ASP A 129 -7.08 -17.64 -5.93
CA ASP A 129 -6.23 -18.83 -5.72
C ASP A 129 -7.07 -20.12 -5.63
N SER A 130 -8.27 -20.07 -5.07
CA SER A 130 -9.21 -21.21 -5.08
C SER A 130 -9.98 -21.39 -6.40
N GLY A 131 -9.96 -20.38 -7.26
CA GLY A 131 -10.74 -20.34 -8.50
C GLY A 131 -12.21 -19.92 -8.35
N ASP A 132 -12.64 -19.49 -7.16
CA ASP A 132 -13.99 -18.96 -6.94
C ASP A 132 -14.21 -17.55 -7.49
N ALA A 133 -13.13 -16.75 -7.59
CA ALA A 133 -13.22 -15.38 -8.04
C ALA A 133 -13.75 -15.28 -9.48
N ILE A 134 -14.46 -14.19 -9.74
CA ILE A 134 -15.14 -13.95 -11.02
C ILE A 134 -14.41 -12.83 -11.76
N PRO A 135 -13.69 -13.10 -12.86
CA PRO A 135 -13.13 -12.05 -13.70
C PRO A 135 -14.22 -11.11 -14.23
N ARG A 136 -13.90 -9.83 -14.34
CA ARG A 136 -14.83 -8.76 -14.74
C ARG A 136 -14.24 -7.90 -15.86
N GLY A 137 -15.12 -7.27 -16.62
CA GLY A 137 -14.78 -6.26 -17.61
C GLY A 137 -14.23 -6.82 -18.93
N LYS A 138 -14.03 -5.92 -19.89
CA LYS A 138 -13.61 -6.25 -21.26
C LYS A 138 -12.17 -6.76 -21.34
N VAL A 139 -11.28 -6.29 -20.46
CA VAL A 139 -9.86 -6.68 -20.42
C VAL A 139 -9.71 -8.19 -20.17
N ALA A 140 -10.52 -8.75 -19.27
CA ALA A 140 -10.53 -10.19 -19.02
C ALA A 140 -10.83 -11.00 -20.28
N ASN A 141 -11.79 -10.54 -21.09
CA ASN A 141 -12.13 -11.17 -22.36
C ASN A 141 -10.99 -11.11 -23.38
N THR A 142 -10.26 -10.00 -23.46
CA THR A 142 -9.11 -9.83 -24.38
C THR A 142 -7.96 -10.80 -24.10
N PHE A 143 -7.88 -11.30 -22.88
CA PHE A 143 -6.89 -12.29 -22.48
C PHE A 143 -7.42 -13.74 -22.52
N GLY A 144 -8.72 -13.94 -22.77
CA GLY A 144 -9.32 -15.27 -22.89
C GLY A 144 -10.04 -15.79 -21.65
N LEU A 145 -10.15 -14.97 -20.59
CA LEU A 145 -11.08 -15.25 -19.49
C LEU A 145 -12.49 -14.85 -19.90
N LYS A 146 -13.47 -15.62 -19.45
CA LYS A 146 -14.90 -15.38 -19.63
C LYS A 146 -15.42 -14.56 -18.45
N PRO A 147 -15.72 -13.26 -18.62
CA PRO A 147 -16.23 -12.44 -17.53
C PRO A 147 -17.56 -12.96 -17.00
N GLY A 148 -17.79 -12.85 -15.69
CA GLY A 148 -19.05 -13.30 -15.06
C GLY A 148 -19.13 -14.80 -14.75
N ILE A 149 -18.15 -15.59 -15.20
CA ILE A 149 -18.03 -17.02 -14.88
C ILE A 149 -16.89 -17.18 -13.86
N PRO A 150 -17.05 -17.97 -12.77
CA PRO A 150 -15.94 -18.26 -11.85
C PRO A 150 -14.73 -18.90 -12.56
N LEU A 151 -13.52 -18.63 -12.10
CA LEU A 151 -12.27 -19.16 -12.67
C LEU A 151 -12.27 -20.70 -12.78
N LYS A 152 -12.74 -21.38 -11.73
CA LYS A 152 -12.85 -22.84 -11.68
C LYS A 152 -13.76 -23.43 -12.76
N ASN A 153 -14.73 -22.65 -13.23
CA ASN A 153 -15.68 -23.06 -14.27
C ASN A 153 -15.22 -22.71 -15.68
N GLN A 154 -13.98 -22.23 -15.85
CA GLN A 154 -13.44 -21.82 -17.16
C GLN A 154 -11.98 -22.26 -17.38
N GLY A 155 -11.53 -23.32 -16.70
CA GLY A 155 -10.22 -23.93 -16.92
C GLY A 155 -9.19 -23.69 -15.82
N TYR A 156 -9.58 -23.06 -14.71
CA TYR A 156 -8.71 -22.78 -13.57
C TYR A 156 -9.27 -23.40 -12.27
N PRO A 157 -9.38 -24.74 -12.19
CA PRO A 157 -10.01 -25.43 -11.05
C PRO A 157 -9.28 -25.20 -9.72
N ASN A 158 -7.98 -24.89 -9.79
CA ASN A 158 -7.13 -24.52 -8.65
C ASN A 158 -6.72 -23.05 -8.74
N GLY A 159 -7.60 -22.21 -9.29
CA GLY A 159 -7.39 -20.77 -9.41
C GLY A 159 -6.24 -20.34 -10.32
N ILE A 160 -5.88 -19.06 -10.17
CA ILE A 160 -4.71 -18.45 -10.81
C ILE A 160 -3.72 -18.12 -9.69
N PRO A 161 -2.45 -18.57 -9.78
CA PRO A 161 -1.46 -18.31 -8.75
C PRO A 161 -1.19 -16.80 -8.62
N ILE A 162 -1.08 -16.35 -7.38
CA ILE A 162 -0.73 -14.97 -7.02
C ILE A 162 0.60 -14.95 -6.30
N GLU A 163 1.54 -14.14 -6.78
CA GLU A 163 2.79 -13.83 -6.12
C GLU A 163 2.75 -12.41 -5.56
N ILE A 164 3.14 -12.21 -4.30
CA ILE A 164 3.32 -10.88 -3.72
C ILE A 164 4.82 -10.55 -3.78
N LYS A 165 5.18 -9.51 -4.53
CA LYS A 165 6.56 -9.02 -4.61
C LYS A 165 6.70 -7.72 -3.84
N THR A 166 7.55 -7.76 -2.82
CA THR A 166 7.86 -6.59 -1.99
C THR A 166 9.17 -5.97 -2.42
N PHE A 167 9.16 -4.64 -2.57
CA PHE A 167 10.32 -3.83 -2.88
C PHE A 167 10.57 -2.81 -1.76
N PRO A 168 11.81 -2.31 -1.62
CA PRO A 168 12.09 -1.17 -0.76
C PRO A 168 11.18 0.03 -1.06
N GLY A 169 10.92 0.85 -0.05
CA GLY A 169 10.24 2.14 -0.24
C GLY A 169 11.06 3.07 -1.14
N ALA A 170 10.44 4.16 -1.60
CA ALA A 170 11.20 5.20 -2.27
C ALA A 170 12.22 5.82 -1.29
N GLU A 171 13.39 6.20 -1.79
CA GLU A 171 14.38 6.96 -1.03
C GLU A 171 13.90 8.41 -0.84
N GLN A 172 14.16 8.98 0.35
CA GLN A 172 13.83 10.37 0.71
C GLN A 172 14.89 11.34 0.23
#